data_AF-E7C1R6-F1
#
_entry.id   AF-E7C1R6-F1
#
_cell.length_a   1.000
_cell.length_b   1.000
_cell.length_c   1.000
_cell.angle_alpha   90.00
_cell.angle_beta   90.00
_cell.angle_gamma   90.00
#
_symmetry.space_group_name_H-M   'P 1'
#
loop_
_entity.id
_entity.type
_entity.pdbx_description
1 polymer ?
#
loop_
_entity_poly.entity_id
_entity_poly.type
_entity_poly.pdbx_seq_one_letter_code
_entity_poly.pdbx_strand_id
1 'polypeptide(L)'
;MHISKKNNSKSIFEKNTYLTFARYILSCQDSNGGIRWEPNSKLDPWDHIESAMGLDVLGFEDESKKAYEWLKNNQESDGSWLSTYYSSEENFLKETNFSSYIAVGLWHHYLNFLDKDFLYDLWPILDKAIEFTLSGQTEHGDFF
;
A
#
# COMPACT_ATOMS: atom_id res chain seq x y z
N MET A 1 13.55 3.84 6.82
CA MET A 1 13.95 3.48 8.20
C MET A 1 13.97 1.95 8.32
N HIS A 2 14.97 1.28 7.75
CA HIS A 2 15.15 -0.15 7.96
C HIS A 2 15.34 -0.40 9.46
N ILE A 3 14.61 -1.37 10.04
CA ILE A 3 14.97 -1.91 11.34
C ILE A 3 16.42 -2.39 11.21
N SER A 4 17.33 -1.55 11.71
CA SER A 4 18.77 -1.72 11.62
C SER A 4 19.12 -3.18 11.92
N LYS A 5 19.91 -3.79 11.04
CA LYS A 5 20.47 -5.15 11.18
C LYS A 5 21.28 -5.35 12.48
N LYS A 6 21.36 -4.34 13.36
CA LYS A 6 21.93 -4.35 14.71
C LYS A 6 20.93 -3.80 15.73
N ASN A 7 20.81 -4.51 16.86
CA ASN A 7 20.07 -4.16 18.08
C ASN A 7 19.82 -2.66 18.22
N ASN A 8 18.63 -2.22 17.79
CA ASN A 8 18.18 -0.86 18.02
C ASN A 8 17.78 -0.79 19.50
N SER A 9 18.49 0.02 20.29
CA SER A 9 18.24 0.18 21.73
C SER A 9 16.87 0.78 22.05
N LYS A 10 16.13 1.24 21.03
CA LYS A 10 14.73 1.72 21.11
C LYS A 10 13.70 0.66 20.69
N SER A 11 14.14 -0.55 20.32
CA SER A 11 13.24 -1.63 19.90
C SER A 11 12.44 -2.15 21.08
N ILE A 12 11.11 -2.16 20.95
CA ILE A 12 10.20 -2.66 21.98
C ILE A 12 10.14 -4.20 21.96
N PHE A 13 10.35 -4.80 20.78
CA PHE A 13 10.35 -6.25 20.61
C PHE A 13 11.70 -6.81 20.19
N GLU A 14 11.85 -8.13 20.35
CA GLU A 14 12.96 -8.87 19.77
C GLU A 14 12.85 -8.94 18.24
N LYS A 15 13.99 -9.06 17.56
CA LYS A 15 14.05 -9.17 16.10
C LYS A 15 13.15 -10.28 15.54
N ASN A 16 13.08 -11.43 16.22
CA ASN A 16 12.27 -12.57 15.79
C ASN A 16 10.78 -12.26 15.78
N THR A 17 10.30 -11.40 16.66
CA THR A 17 8.91 -10.95 16.71
C THR A 17 8.56 -10.16 15.45
N TYR A 18 9.41 -9.23 15.04
CA TYR A 18 9.22 -8.48 13.79
C TYR A 18 9.22 -9.39 12.55
N LEU A 19 10.08 -10.41 12.52
CA LEU A 19 10.06 -11.40 11.45
C LEU A 19 8.77 -12.23 11.43
N THR A 20 8.15 -12.47 12.60
CA THR A 20 6.83 -13.11 12.67
C THR A 20 5.75 -12.21 12.07
N PHE A 21 5.80 -10.90 12.31
CA PHE A 21 4.86 -9.95 11.68
C PHE A 21 5.02 -9.93 10.16
N ALA A 22 6.25 -9.85 9.65
CA ALA A 22 6.50 -9.94 8.20
C ALA A 22 5.93 -11.24 7.60
N ARG A 23 6.21 -12.38 8.22
CA ARG A 23 5.69 -13.68 7.74
C ARG A 23 4.17 -13.73 7.70
N TYR A 24 3.49 -13.08 8.65
CA TYR A 24 2.04 -13.00 8.64
C TYR A 24 1.54 -12.14 7.47
N ILE A 25 2.11 -10.95 7.27
CA ILE A 25 1.78 -10.10 6.12
C ILE A 25 1.99 -10.85 4.80
N LEU A 26 3.13 -11.53 4.66
CA LEU A 26 3.45 -12.35 3.49
C LEU A 26 2.46 -13.51 3.28
N SER A 27 1.92 -14.09 4.35
CA SER A 27 0.88 -15.13 4.23
C SER A 27 -0.47 -14.59 3.72
N CYS A 28 -0.65 -13.26 3.77
CA CYS A 28 -1.83 -12.58 3.23
C CYS A 28 -1.60 -12.06 1.80
N GLN A 29 -0.37 -12.09 1.28
CA GLN A 29 -0.02 -11.65 -0.07
C GLN A 29 -0.22 -12.77 -1.09
N ASP A 30 -1.01 -12.51 -2.12
CA ASP A 30 -1.21 -13.44 -3.23
C ASP A 30 -0.11 -13.34 -4.30
N SER A 31 -0.15 -14.24 -5.29
CA SER A 31 0.86 -14.30 -6.36
C SER A 31 0.90 -13.06 -7.25
N ASN A 32 -0.15 -12.24 -7.24
CA ASN A 32 -0.24 -10.99 -8.01
C ASN A 32 0.21 -9.78 -7.17
N GLY A 33 0.59 -9.98 -5.90
CA GLY A 33 1.04 -8.93 -5.00
C GLY A 33 -0.06 -8.32 -4.11
N GLY A 34 -1.31 -8.76 -4.27
CA GLY A 34 -2.43 -8.28 -3.45
C GLY A 34 -2.31 -8.79 -2.02
N ILE A 35 -2.20 -7.89 -1.05
CA ILE A 35 -2.15 -8.18 0.40
C ILE A 35 -3.55 -8.00 0.99
N ARG A 36 -4.16 -9.10 1.43
CA ARG A 36 -5.50 -9.13 2.03
C ARG A 36 -5.44 -8.85 3.54
N TRP A 37 -6.59 -8.60 4.16
CA TRP A 37 -6.68 -8.43 5.62
C TRP A 37 -6.16 -9.66 6.36
N GLU A 38 -6.47 -10.83 5.82
CA GLU A 38 -6.14 -12.15 6.36
C GLU A 38 -5.95 -13.12 5.18
N PRO A 39 -5.34 -14.30 5.40
CA PRO A 39 -5.21 -15.29 4.34
C PRO A 39 -6.58 -15.67 3.74
N ASN A 40 -6.70 -15.51 2.41
CA ASN A 40 -7.92 -15.79 1.63
C ASN A 40 -9.14 -14.92 1.97
N SER A 41 -8.95 -13.71 2.53
CA SER A 41 -10.05 -12.78 2.79
C SER A 41 -10.12 -11.63 1.76
N LYS A 42 -10.86 -10.57 2.10
CA LYS A 42 -10.99 -9.36 1.31
C LYS A 42 -9.74 -8.47 1.41
N LEU A 43 -9.66 -7.52 0.48
CA LEU A 43 -8.60 -6.52 0.41
C LEU A 43 -9.25 -5.15 0.24
N ASP A 44 -8.79 -4.15 0.98
CA ASP A 44 -9.01 -2.75 0.61
C ASP A 44 -7.65 -2.06 0.34
N PRO A 45 -7.62 -1.01 -0.50
CA PRO A 45 -6.39 -0.32 -0.86
C PRO A 45 -5.64 0.31 0.32
N TRP A 46 -6.34 0.76 1.36
CA TRP A 46 -5.71 1.40 2.51
C TRP A 46 -4.88 0.39 3.31
N ASP A 47 -5.52 -0.68 3.80
CA ASP A 47 -4.86 -1.74 4.58
C ASP A 47 -3.79 -2.45 3.76
N HIS A 48 -4.01 -2.57 2.45
CA HIS A 48 -3.03 -3.08 1.49
C HIS A 48 -1.75 -2.23 1.46
N ILE A 49 -1.88 -0.91 1.34
CA ILE A 49 -0.76 0.03 1.36
C ILE A 49 -0.04 0.00 2.71
N GLU A 50 -0.77 0.00 3.84
CA GLU A 50 -0.15 -0.08 5.17
C GLU A 50 0.63 -1.38 5.37
N SER A 51 0.12 -2.48 4.84
CA SER A 51 0.81 -3.76 4.85
C SER A 51 2.09 -3.74 4.01
N ALA A 52 2.06 -3.11 2.83
CA ALA A 52 3.24 -2.88 2.01
C ALA A 52 4.29 -2.02 2.74
N MET A 53 3.85 -0.95 3.42
CA MET A 53 4.71 -0.12 4.29
C MET A 53 5.31 -0.93 5.45
N GLY A 54 4.56 -1.87 6.01
CA GLY A 54 5.07 -2.82 7.01
C GLY A 54 6.23 -3.67 6.45
N LEU A 55 6.09 -4.17 5.23
CA LEU A 55 7.14 -4.90 4.52
C LEU A 55 8.37 -4.01 4.22
N ASP A 56 8.15 -2.75 3.82
CA ASP A 56 9.23 -1.77 3.61
C ASP A 56 10.12 -1.62 4.85
N VAL A 57 9.51 -1.36 6.02
CA VAL A 57 10.22 -1.19 7.30
C VAL A 57 11.03 -2.43 7.67
N LEU A 58 10.47 -3.61 7.36
CA LEU A 58 11.06 -4.91 7.67
C LEU A 58 12.11 -5.36 6.63
N GLY A 59 12.23 -4.63 5.51
CA GLY A 59 13.22 -4.84 4.47
C GLY A 59 12.87 -5.92 3.45
N PHE A 60 11.58 -6.20 3.27
CA PHE A 60 11.04 -7.11 2.25
C PHE A 60 10.72 -6.33 0.97
N GLU A 61 11.79 -5.85 0.30
CA GLU A 61 11.69 -4.93 -0.84
C GLU A 61 10.92 -5.54 -2.00
N ASP A 62 11.29 -6.73 -2.45
CA ASP A 62 10.67 -7.38 -3.62
C ASP A 62 9.17 -7.63 -3.39
N GLU A 63 8.78 -8.00 -2.18
CA GLU A 63 7.39 -8.24 -1.81
C GLU A 63 6.58 -6.96 -1.68
N SER A 64 7.17 -5.90 -1.11
CA SER A 64 6.54 -4.58 -1.09
C SER A 64 6.37 -4.00 -2.50
N LYS A 65 7.35 -4.17 -3.39
CA LYS A 65 7.26 -3.73 -4.80
C LYS A 65 6.10 -4.42 -5.52
N LYS A 66 5.94 -5.73 -5.35
CA LYS A 66 4.78 -6.47 -5.90
C LYS A 66 3.44 -5.92 -5.40
N ALA A 67 3.37 -5.46 -4.15
CA ALA A 67 2.16 -4.82 -3.65
C ALA A 67 1.88 -3.51 -4.40
N TYR A 68 2.85 -2.62 -4.56
CA TYR A 68 2.63 -1.40 -5.34
C TYR A 68 2.35 -1.67 -6.83
N GLU A 69 2.95 -2.71 -7.42
CA GLU A 69 2.61 -3.18 -8.76
C GLU A 69 1.18 -3.72 -8.85
N TRP A 70 0.66 -4.35 -7.80
CA TRP A 70 -0.75 -4.73 -7.73
C TRP A 70 -1.66 -3.50 -7.84
N LEU A 71 -1.35 -2.41 -7.12
CA LEU A 71 -2.10 -1.15 -7.23
C LEU A 71 -2.04 -0.62 -8.67
N LYS A 72 -0.85 -0.62 -9.30
CA LYS A 72 -0.67 -0.21 -10.70
C LYS A 72 -1.59 -0.99 -11.66
N ASN A 73 -1.66 -2.30 -11.48
CA ASN A 73 -2.40 -3.20 -12.36
C ASN A 73 -3.91 -3.22 -12.11
N ASN A 74 -4.37 -2.75 -10.95
CA ASN A 74 -5.78 -2.73 -10.56
C ASN A 74 -6.34 -1.30 -10.43
N GLN A 75 -5.61 -0.28 -10.90
CA GLN A 75 -6.13 1.09 -10.93
C GLN A 75 -7.27 1.21 -11.95
N GLU A 76 -8.37 1.80 -11.53
CA GLU A 76 -9.51 2.08 -12.39
C GLU A 76 -9.20 3.21 -13.39
N SER A 77 -9.99 3.30 -14.45
CA SER A 77 -9.76 4.29 -15.51
C SER A 77 -9.84 5.75 -15.06
N ASP A 78 -10.55 6.02 -13.96
CA ASP A 78 -10.68 7.33 -13.33
C ASP A 78 -9.58 7.63 -12.29
N GLY A 79 -8.62 6.73 -12.10
CA GLY A 79 -7.50 6.90 -11.16
C GLY A 79 -7.74 6.33 -9.77
N SER A 80 -8.96 5.86 -9.49
CA SER A 80 -9.33 5.29 -8.19
C SER A 80 -9.01 3.80 -8.05
N TRP A 81 -9.33 3.26 -6.87
CA TRP A 81 -9.51 1.83 -6.63
C TRP A 81 -10.87 1.61 -5.96
N LEU A 82 -11.46 0.44 -6.16
CA LEU A 82 -12.63 0.01 -5.39
C LEU A 82 -12.27 -0.09 -3.90
N SER A 83 -13.21 0.25 -3.02
CA SER A 83 -12.98 0.19 -1.58
C SER A 83 -12.89 -1.23 -1.04
N THR A 84 -13.32 -2.24 -1.80
CA THR A 84 -13.13 -3.65 -1.45
C THR A 84 -12.96 -4.55 -2.67
N TYR A 85 -12.00 -5.45 -2.61
CA TYR A 85 -11.78 -6.56 -3.54
C TYR A 85 -11.95 -7.91 -2.84
N TYR A 86 -12.25 -8.95 -3.61
CA TYR A 86 -12.42 -10.33 -3.12
C TYR A 86 -13.47 -10.50 -2.00
N SER A 87 -14.44 -9.59 -1.95
CA SER A 87 -15.63 -9.70 -1.10
C SER A 87 -16.66 -10.62 -1.76
N SER A 88 -17.54 -11.23 -0.95
CA SER A 88 -18.71 -11.95 -1.45
C SER A 88 -19.79 -11.04 -2.02
N GLU A 89 -19.78 -9.77 -1.60
CA GLU A 89 -20.70 -8.73 -2.05
C GLU A 89 -20.00 -7.83 -3.07
N GLU A 90 -20.71 -7.50 -4.16
CA GLU A 90 -20.23 -6.51 -5.12
C GLU A 90 -20.18 -5.14 -4.45
N ASN A 91 -19.02 -4.49 -4.56
CA ASN A 91 -18.79 -3.16 -4.03
C ASN A 91 -18.16 -2.29 -5.12
N PHE A 92 -18.88 -1.23 -5.51
CA PHE A 92 -18.43 -0.24 -6.49
C PHE A 92 -18.05 1.09 -5.84
N LEU A 93 -18.06 1.17 -4.51
CA LEU A 93 -17.69 2.36 -3.77
C LEU A 93 -16.20 2.65 -3.99
N LYS A 94 -15.90 3.93 -4.21
CA LYS A 94 -14.56 4.46 -4.41
C LYS A 94 -14.38 5.60 -3.43
N GLU A 95 -13.30 5.54 -2.67
CA GLU A 95 -13.08 6.47 -1.57
C GLU A 95 -11.87 7.36 -1.92
N THR A 96 -12.05 8.68 -1.77
CA THR A 96 -11.02 9.67 -2.11
C THR A 96 -9.79 9.58 -1.20
N ASN A 97 -9.98 9.22 0.08
CA ASN A 97 -8.89 8.95 1.02
C ASN A 97 -8.12 7.68 0.64
N PHE A 98 -8.79 6.62 0.22
CA PHE A 98 -8.10 5.38 -0.19
C PHE A 98 -7.23 5.61 -1.42
N SER A 99 -7.76 6.33 -2.40
CA SER A 99 -7.05 6.59 -3.66
C SER A 99 -5.81 7.46 -3.44
N SER A 100 -5.93 8.56 -2.69
CA SER A 100 -4.79 9.45 -2.42
C SER A 100 -3.72 8.83 -1.51
N TYR A 101 -4.06 7.80 -0.72
CA TYR A 101 -3.13 7.21 0.25
C TYR A 101 -1.91 6.54 -0.39
N ILE A 102 -1.99 6.17 -1.68
CA ILE A 102 -0.83 5.67 -2.42
C ILE A 102 0.34 6.66 -2.41
N ALA A 103 0.08 7.97 -2.31
CA ALA A 103 1.12 8.99 -2.17
C ALA A 103 1.98 8.77 -0.92
N VAL A 104 1.34 8.40 0.19
CA VAL A 104 2.00 8.11 1.47
C VAL A 104 2.81 6.82 1.36
N GLY A 105 2.22 5.78 0.79
CA GLY A 105 2.88 4.48 0.58
C GLY A 105 4.13 4.61 -0.28
N LEU A 106 4.04 5.23 -1.46
CA LEU A 106 5.17 5.38 -2.37
C LEU A 106 6.29 6.24 -1.78
N TRP A 107 5.94 7.33 -1.10
CA TRP A 107 6.94 8.14 -0.40
C TRP A 107 7.62 7.34 0.71
N HIS A 108 6.85 6.55 1.46
CA HIS A 108 7.39 5.68 2.50
C HIS A 108 8.33 4.61 1.92
N HIS A 109 7.95 3.94 0.84
CA HIS A 109 8.79 2.98 0.13
C HIS A 109 10.10 3.62 -0.33
N TYR A 110 10.01 4.78 -0.99
CA TYR A 110 11.18 5.55 -1.42
C TYR A 110 12.11 5.89 -0.24
N LEU A 111 11.59 6.30 0.91
CA LEU A 111 12.42 6.59 2.08
C LEU A 111 13.08 5.35 2.71
N ASN A 112 12.62 4.14 2.40
CA ASN A 112 13.24 2.91 2.86
C ASN A 112 14.34 2.42 1.91
N PHE A 113 14.12 2.50 0.58
CA PHE A 113 15.00 1.88 -0.42
C PHE A 113 15.75 2.87 -1.32
N LEU A 114 15.32 4.14 -1.36
CA LEU A 114 15.88 5.22 -2.19
C LEU A 114 15.85 4.94 -3.70
N ASP A 115 14.97 4.05 -4.14
CA ASP A 115 14.77 3.69 -5.54
C ASP A 115 13.88 4.73 -6.24
N LYS A 116 14.51 5.64 -6.99
CA LYS A 116 13.80 6.67 -7.76
C LYS A 116 13.17 6.12 -9.03
N ASP A 117 13.77 5.10 -9.63
CA ASP A 117 13.29 4.54 -10.90
C ASP A 117 11.94 3.86 -10.68
N PHE A 118 11.78 3.15 -9.55
CA PHE A 118 10.50 2.60 -9.13
C PHE A 118 9.45 3.67 -8.85
N LEU A 119 9.83 4.78 -8.19
CA LEU A 119 8.93 5.91 -7.97
C LEU A 119 8.48 6.55 -9.30
N TYR A 120 9.39 6.70 -10.27
CA TYR A 120 9.04 7.20 -11.59
C TYR A 120 8.13 6.25 -12.36
N ASP A 121 8.31 4.93 -12.23
CA ASP A 121 7.44 3.93 -12.87
C ASP A 121 6.00 3.95 -12.34
N LEU A 122 5.82 4.34 -11.07
CA LEU A 122 4.53 4.46 -10.41
C LEU A 122 3.97 5.90 -10.38
N TRP A 123 4.75 6.88 -10.87
CA TRP A 123 4.29 8.26 -10.96
C TRP A 123 2.95 8.42 -11.73
N PRO A 124 2.74 7.75 -12.88
CA PRO A 124 1.49 7.93 -13.62
C PRO A 124 0.24 7.48 -12.86
N ILE A 125 0.34 6.45 -12.01
CA ILE A 125 -0.81 5.99 -11.21
C ILE A 125 -1.02 6.90 -10.00
N LEU A 126 0.05 7.42 -9.40
CA LEU A 126 -0.02 8.40 -8.32
C LEU A 126 -0.73 9.67 -8.80
N ASP A 127 -0.33 10.21 -9.96
CA ASP A 127 -0.87 11.43 -10.53
C ASP A 127 -2.39 11.31 -10.74
N LYS A 128 -2.84 10.22 -11.38
CA LYS A 128 -4.27 9.92 -11.56
C LYS A 128 -5.03 9.75 -10.26
N ALA A 129 -4.42 9.12 -9.25
CA ALA A 129 -5.06 8.96 -7.96
C ALA A 129 -5.29 10.30 -7.25
N ILE A 130 -4.34 11.24 -7.40
CA ILE A 130 -4.50 12.61 -6.91
C ILE A 130 -5.54 13.36 -7.73
N GLU A 131 -5.57 13.21 -9.06
CA GLU A 131 -6.64 13.79 -9.91
C GLU A 131 -8.03 13.30 -9.50
N PHE A 132 -8.18 12.00 -9.24
CA PHE A 132 -9.42 11.42 -8.72
C PHE A 132 -9.84 12.09 -7.41
N THR A 133 -8.93 12.16 -6.43
CA THR A 133 -9.22 12.81 -5.15
C THR A 133 -9.61 14.27 -5.32
N LEU A 134 -8.89 15.03 -6.16
CA LEU A 134 -9.21 16.43 -6.45
C LEU A 134 -10.57 16.59 -7.14
N SER A 135 -11.02 15.62 -7.92
CA SER A 135 -12.35 15.64 -8.55
C SER A 135 -13.50 15.54 -7.53
N GLY A 136 -13.24 14.99 -6.34
CA GLY A 136 -14.18 14.92 -5.22
C GLY A 136 -14.21 16.20 -4.36
N GLN A 137 -13.38 17.20 -4.68
CA GLN A 137 -13.35 18.46 -3.92
C GLN A 137 -14.57 19.33 -4.24
N THR A 138 -15.25 19.79 -3.19
CA THR A 138 -16.39 20.72 -3.31
C THR A 138 -15.93 22.18 -3.40
N GLU A 139 -16.86 23.08 -3.71
CA GLU A 139 -16.60 24.53 -3.69
C GLU A 139 -16.19 25.08 -2.31
N HIS A 140 -16.47 24.34 -1.24
CA HIS A 140 -16.09 24.69 0.13
C HIS A 140 -14.73 24.10 0.55
N GLY A 141 -14.12 23.28 -0.30
CA GLY A 141 -12.80 22.69 -0.08
C GLY A 141 -12.81 21.31 0.59
N ASP A 142 -13.96 20.83 1.06
CA ASP A 142 -14.14 19.47 1.58
C ASP A 142 -14.11 18.42 0.47
N PHE A 143 -13.74 17.18 0.82
CA PHE A 143 -13.63 16.04 -0.10
C PHE A 143 -14.63 14.94 0.30
N PHE A 144 -15.25 14.30 -0.71
CA PHE A 144 -16.10 13.12 -0.57
C PHE A 144 -15.56 12.02 -1.48
#